data_AF-R9IZW2-F1
#
_entry.id   AF-R9IZW2-F1
#
_cell.length_a   1.000
_cell.length_b   1.000
_cell.length_c   1.000
_cell.angle_alpha   90.00
_cell.angle_beta   90.00
_cell.angle_gamma   90.00
#
_symmetry.space_group_name_H-M   'P 1'
#
loop_
_entity.id
_entity.type
_entity.pdbx_description
1 polymer ?
#
loop_
_entity_poly.entity_id
_entity_poly.type
_entity_poly.pdbx_seq_one_letter_code
_entity_poly.pdbx_strand_id
1 'polypeptide(L)' 'MFKDATRMVRDYIVENGEEWERIIHDPEFEKYFTVQGTALKKVPVGYEKEHPQAEYLKFKRWYLEYPIEDEAF' A
#
# COMPACT_ATOMS: atom_id res chain seq x y z
N MET A 1 -18.89 -10.99 0.44
CA MET A 1 -17.50 -10.83 -0.05
C MET A 1 -17.40 -9.46 -0.72
N PHE A 2 -16.57 -8.57 -0.21
CA PHE A 2 -16.35 -7.23 -0.78
C PHE A 2 -15.58 -7.33 -2.10
N LYS A 3 -16.29 -7.60 -3.20
CA LYS A 3 -15.69 -7.82 -4.52
C LYS A 3 -14.91 -6.59 -5.03
N ASP A 4 -15.32 -5.40 -4.61
CA ASP A 4 -14.75 -4.13 -5.06
C ASP A 4 -13.66 -3.56 -4.15
N ALA A 5 -13.37 -4.16 -2.99
CA ALA A 5 -12.47 -3.54 -2.00
C ALA A 5 -11.09 -3.16 -2.59
N THR A 6 -10.48 -4.07 -3.35
CA THR A 6 -9.15 -3.79 -3.93
C THR A 6 -9.20 -2.75 -5.05
N ARG A 7 -10.34 -2.59 -5.72
CA ARG A 7 -10.53 -1.52 -6.71
C ARG A 7 -10.66 -0.18 -5.98
N MET A 8 -11.53 -0.10 -4.97
CA MET A 8 -11.72 1.11 -4.17
C MET A 8 -10.41 1.65 -3.56
N VAL A 9 -9.57 0.76 -3.01
CA VAL A 9 -8.26 1.18 -2.46
C VAL A 9 -7.33 1.71 -3.55
N ARG A 10 -7.26 1.03 -4.71
CA ARG A 10 -6.41 1.48 -5.83
C ARG A 10 -6.89 2.80 -6.42
N ASP A 11 -8.20 2.95 -6.61
CA ASP A 11 -8.80 4.17 -7.14
C ASP A 11 -8.44 5.36 -6.23
N TYR A 12 -8.55 5.17 -4.90
CA TYR A 12 -8.17 6.21 -3.94
C TYR A 12 -6.67 6.53 -3.96
N ILE A 13 -5.78 5.52 -4.08
CA ILE A 13 -4.34 5.75 -4.19
C ILE A 13 -4.00 6.53 -5.47
N VAL A 14 -4.67 6.25 -6.59
CA VAL A 14 -4.45 6.97 -7.86
C VAL A 14 -4.90 8.43 -7.73
N GLU A 15 -6.07 8.66 -7.16
CA GLU A 15 -6.61 10.01 -6.97
C GLU A 15 -5.80 10.84 -5.95
N ASN A 16 -5.11 10.17 -5.01
CA ASN A 16 -4.43 10.80 -3.87
C ASN A 16 -2.95 10.35 -3.75
N GLY A 17 -2.27 10.19 -4.88
CA GLY A 17 -0.89 9.67 -4.92
C GLY A 17 0.11 10.47 -4.09
N GLU A 18 0.03 11.81 -4.12
CA GLU A 18 0.92 12.66 -3.33
C GLU A 18 0.71 12.51 -1.81
N GLU A 19 -0.55 12.39 -1.37
CA GLU A 19 -0.86 12.14 0.03
C GLU A 19 -0.36 10.77 0.47
N TRP A 20 -0.53 9.75 -0.38
CA TRP A 20 0.02 8.43 -0.14
C TRP A 20 1.53 8.49 0.11
N GLU A 21 2.31 9.08 -0.83
CA GLU A 21 3.76 9.22 -0.71
C GLU A 21 4.15 9.97 0.57
N ARG A 22 3.47 11.07 0.89
CA ARG A 22 3.73 11.85 2.10
C ARG A 22 3.55 11.03 3.37
N ILE A 23 2.55 10.15 3.42
CA ILE A 23 2.28 9.32 4.60
C ILE A 23 3.31 8.21 4.72
N ILE A 24 3.58 7.48 3.62
CA ILE A 24 4.46 6.31 3.67
C ILE A 24 5.94 6.67 3.82
N HIS A 25 6.32 7.89 3.45
CA HIS A 25 7.67 8.44 3.61
C HIS A 25 7.78 9.43 4.77
N ASP A 26 6.77 9.53 5.64
CA ASP A 26 6.92 10.25 6.89
C ASP A 26 7.98 9.54 7.76
N PRO A 27 8.97 10.25 8.32
CA PRO A 27 10.04 9.61 9.09
C PRO A 27 9.56 8.77 10.27
N GLU A 28 8.45 9.15 10.92
CA GLU A 28 7.91 8.38 12.03
C GLU A 28 7.13 7.16 11.53
N PHE A 29 6.56 7.23 10.32
CA PHE A 29 5.97 6.06 9.66
C PHE A 29 7.06 5.05 9.29
N GLU A 30 8.10 5.46 8.55
CA GLU A 30 9.17 4.56 8.07
C GLU A 30 9.97 3.92 9.21
N LYS A 31 10.07 4.62 10.35
CA LYS A 31 10.69 4.09 11.57
C LYS A 31 10.00 2.82 12.10
N TYR A 32 8.70 2.71 11.91
CA TYR A 32 7.88 1.65 12.50
C TYR A 32 7.22 0.72 11.49
N PHE A 33 6.97 1.21 10.28
CA PHE A 33 6.12 0.55 9.32
C PHE A 33 6.71 0.58 7.91
N THR A 34 6.35 -0.43 7.15
CA THR A 34 6.52 -0.46 5.70
C THR A 34 5.26 -1.07 5.12
N VAL A 35 4.72 -0.49 4.05
CA VAL A 35 3.52 -1.05 3.42
C VAL A 35 3.86 -2.38 2.77
N GLN A 36 3.22 -3.44 3.24
CA GLN A 36 3.39 -4.79 2.72
C GLN A 36 2.11 -5.32 2.07
N GLY A 37 2.28 -6.31 1.20
CA GLY A 37 1.17 -6.85 0.42
C GLY A 37 1.59 -8.02 -0.45
N THR A 38 0.65 -8.92 -0.74
CA THR A 38 0.88 -9.90 -1.81
C THR A 38 0.66 -9.22 -3.15
N ALA A 39 1.72 -9.13 -3.96
CA ALA A 39 1.68 -8.41 -5.23
C ALA A 39 1.25 -9.30 -6.41
N LEU A 40 0.57 -8.69 -7.38
CA LEU A 40 0.41 -9.21 -8.74
C LEU A 40 1.72 -9.02 -9.53
N LYS A 41 1.92 -9.83 -10.57
CA LYS A 41 3.10 -9.70 -11.45
C LYS A 41 3.09 -8.42 -12.29
N LYS A 42 1.92 -7.87 -12.58
CA LYS A 42 1.70 -6.70 -13.43
C LYS A 42 0.71 -5.76 -12.76
N VAL A 43 0.81 -4.48 -13.06
CA VAL A 43 -0.22 -3.49 -12.73
C VAL A 43 -1.56 -3.96 -13.32
N PRO A 44 -2.67 -3.93 -12.57
CA PRO A 44 -3.97 -4.37 -13.08
C PRO A 44 -4.45 -3.53 -14.27
N VAL A 45 -5.24 -4.14 -15.15
CA VAL A 45 -5.86 -3.44 -16.28
C VAL A 45 -6.76 -2.31 -15.76
N GLY A 46 -6.64 -1.12 -16.35
CA GLY A 46 -7.35 0.09 -15.92
C GLY A 46 -6.48 1.09 -15.15
N TYR A 47 -5.25 0.71 -14.80
CA TYR A 47 -4.27 1.60 -14.16
C TYR A 47 -3.03 1.76 -15.05
N GLU A 48 -2.40 2.94 -14.99
CA GLU A 48 -1.18 3.24 -15.75
C GLU A 48 0.01 2.44 -15.21
N LYS A 49 0.80 1.86 -16.11
CA LYS A 49 1.95 1.02 -15.71
C LYS A 49 3.09 1.86 -15.12
N GLU A 50 3.21 3.08 -15.61
CA GLU A 50 4.21 4.07 -15.23
C GLU A 50 3.72 5.00 -14.11
N HIS A 51 2.56 4.71 -13.51
CA HIS A 51 2.04 5.48 -12.38
C HIS A 51 3.07 5.51 -11.23
N PRO A 52 3.28 6.64 -10.54
CA PRO A 52 4.26 6.71 -9.45
C PRO A 52 4.04 5.64 -8.37
N GLN A 53 2.77 5.36 -8.03
CA GLN A 53 2.39 4.31 -7.07
C GLN A 53 2.21 2.90 -7.70
N ALA A 54 2.72 2.64 -8.91
CA ALA A 54 2.48 1.39 -9.65
C ALA A 54 2.79 0.11 -8.85
N GLU A 55 3.82 0.12 -7.99
CA GLU A 55 4.15 -1.02 -7.14
C GLU A 55 3.05 -1.30 -6.10
N TYR A 56 2.49 -0.25 -5.49
CA TYR A 56 1.38 -0.37 -4.54
C TYR A 56 0.08 -0.80 -5.22
N LEU A 57 -0.15 -0.39 -6.47
CA LEU A 57 -1.34 -0.80 -7.23
C LEU A 57 -1.33 -2.31 -7.55
N LYS A 58 -0.18 -2.97 -7.55
CA LYS A 58 -0.08 -4.43 -7.74
C LYS A 58 -0.58 -5.22 -6.53
N PHE A 59 -0.64 -4.62 -5.35
CA PHE A 59 -1.01 -5.36 -4.14
C PHE A 59 -2.45 -5.88 -4.21
N LYS A 60 -2.65 -7.08 -3.67
CA LYS A 60 -3.96 -7.71 -3.47
C LYS A 60 -4.54 -7.40 -2.08
N ARG A 61 -3.67 -6.93 -1.18
CA ARG A 61 -3.94 -6.49 0.19
C ARG A 61 -2.80 -5.56 0.61
N TRP A 62 -3.11 -4.56 1.43
CA TRP A 62 -2.16 -3.64 2.03
C TRP A 62 -2.22 -3.85 3.54
N TYR A 63 -1.09 -4.06 4.17
CA TYR A 63 -1.02 -4.25 5.62
C TYR A 63 0.30 -3.71 6.16
N LEU A 64 0.28 -3.39 7.45
CA LEU A 64 1.42 -2.93 8.24
C LEU A 64 1.59 -3.90 9.41
N GLU A 65 2.83 -4.16 9.80
CA GLU A 65 3.15 -5.01 10.93
C GLU A 65 4.16 -4.27 11.82
N TYR A 66 4.02 -4.43 13.13
CA TYR A 66 4.99 -3.96 14.12
C TYR A 66 5.28 -5.12 15.07
N PRO A 67 6.49 -5.69 15.06
CA PRO A 67 6.85 -6.78 15.96
C PRO A 67 6.98 -6.24 17.38
N ILE A 68 6.42 -6.99 18.34
CA ILE A 68 6.56 -6.71 19.77
C ILE A 68 7.36 -7.87 20.36
N GLU A 69 8.45 -7.55 21.06
CA GLU A 69 9.30 -8.54 21.72
C GLU A 69 8.65 -9.05 23.01
N ASP A 70 8.89 -10.31 23.37
CA ASP A 70 8.30 -10.94 24.54
C ASP A 70 8.74 -10.24 25.84
N GLU A 71 9.98 -9.72 25.88
CA GLU A 71 10.55 -8.98 27.00
C GLU A 71 9.88 -7.61 27.26
N ALA A 72 9.00 -7.16 26.36
CA ALA A 72 8.21 -5.93 26.53
C ALA A 72 6.97 -6.11 27.43
N PHE A 73 6.74 -7.32 27.96
CA PHE A 73 5.62 -7.68 28.84
C PHE A 73 6.06 -8.18 30.22
#